data_AF-A0A378NH16-F1
#
_entry.id   AF-A0A378NH16-F1
#
_cell.length_a   1.000
_cell.length_b   1.000
_cell.length_c   1.000
_cell.angle_alpha   90.00
_cell.angle_beta   90.00
_cell.angle_gamma   90.00
#
_symmetry.space_group_name_H-M   'P 1'
#
loop_
_entity.id
_entity.type
_entity.pdbx_description
1 polymer ?
#
loop_
_entity_poly.entity_id
_entity_poly.type
_entity_poly.pdbx_seq_one_letter_code
_entity_poly.pdbx_strand_id
1 'polypeptide(L)' 'MNRDIRWKQRFDNYQKSVSYLQAEAEKYADTDIDVIKKGIIQSFEITHELAWKLMQDILKWEGEVDIYV' A
#
# COMPACT_ATOMS: atom_id res chain seq x y z
N MET A 1 0.49 13.87 -23.99
CA MET A 1 0.51 14.18 -22.54
C MET A 1 -0.51 13.28 -21.88
N ASN A 2 -0.07 12.11 -21.41
CA ASN A 2 -0.94 11.21 -20.67
C ASN A 2 -1.28 11.92 -19.36
N ARG A 3 -2.56 12.17 -19.07
CA ARG A 3 -2.95 12.78 -17.80
C ARG A 3 -2.59 11.76 -16.73
N ASP A 4 -1.55 12.05 -15.96
CA ASP A 4 -1.10 11.20 -14.88
C ASP A 4 -2.16 11.23 -13.78
N ILE A 5 -3.08 10.27 -13.83
CA ILE A 5 -4.18 10.19 -12.87
C ILE A 5 -3.59 9.64 -11.57
N ARG A 6 -3.58 10.48 -10.53
CA ARG A 6 -2.96 10.18 -9.22
C ARG A 6 -3.36 8.81 -8.66
N TRP A 7 -4.64 8.45 -8.70
CA TRP A 7 -5.09 7.16 -8.18
C TRP A 7 -4.49 5.98 -8.95
N LYS A 8 -4.25 6.11 -10.26
CA LYS A 8 -3.60 5.06 -11.06
C LYS A 8 -2.14 4.86 -10.65
N GLN A 9 -1.38 5.95 -10.51
CA GLN A 9 -0.01 5.87 -10.01
C GLN A 9 0.06 5.25 -8.62
N ARG A 10 -0.88 5.62 -7.74
CA ARG A 10 -0.95 5.05 -6.39
C ARG A 10 -1.36 3.59 -6.41
N PHE A 11 -2.24 3.19 -7.32
CA PHE A 11 -2.61 1.79 -7.51
C PHE A 11 -1.39 0.96 -7.91
N ASP A 12 -0.57 1.43 -8.85
CA ASP A 12 0.68 0.75 -9.23
C ASP A 12 1.64 0.61 -8.04
N ASN A 13 1.75 1.64 -7.20
CA ASN A 13 2.58 1.60 -5.98
C ASN A 13 2.01 0.63 -4.93
N TYR A 14 0.70 0.61 -4.75
CA TYR A 14 0.02 -0.33 -3.86
C TYR A 14 0.25 -1.77 -4.30
N GLN A 15 0.09 -2.08 -5.59
CA GLN A 15 0.34 -3.43 -6.13
C GLN A 15 1.78 -3.88 -5.89
N LYS A 16 2.77 -3.00 -6.08
CA LYS A 16 4.17 -3.30 -5.75
C LYS A 16 4.36 -3.57 -4.26
N SER A 17 3.76 -2.76 -3.38
CA SER A 17 3.85 -2.93 -1.92
C SER A 17 3.24 -4.26 -1.48
N VAL A 18 2.08 -4.64 -2.03
CA VAL A 18 1.46 -5.96 -1.77
C VAL A 18 2.38 -7.09 -2.21
N SER A 19 2.99 -7.00 -3.40
CA SER A 19 3.92 -8.02 -3.88
C SER A 19 5.15 -8.17 -2.97
N TYR A 20 5.69 -7.07 -2.44
CA TYR A 20 6.81 -7.13 -1.50
C TYR A 20 6.39 -7.74 -0.17
N LEU A 21 5.29 -7.28 0.42
CA LEU A 21 4.76 -7.83 1.66
C LEU A 21 4.50 -9.33 1.55
N GLN A 22 3.90 -9.79 0.45
CA GLN A 22 3.65 -11.20 0.21
C GLN A 22 4.96 -11.99 0.13
N ALA A 23 5.94 -11.53 -0.65
CA ALA A 23 7.23 -12.20 -0.78
C ALA A 23 8.01 -12.26 0.55
N GLU A 24 7.94 -11.19 1.36
CA GLU A 24 8.57 -11.12 2.67
C GLU A 24 7.90 -12.07 3.67
N ALA A 25 6.56 -12.09 3.71
CA ALA A 25 5.79 -12.98 4.56
C ALA A 25 6.04 -14.45 4.19
N GLU A 26 5.94 -14.81 2.90
CA GLU A 26 6.22 -16.17 2.43
C GLU A 26 7.62 -16.64 2.77
N LYS A 27 8.61 -15.73 2.71
CA LYS A 27 10.01 -16.09 2.93
C LYS A 27 10.42 -16.09 4.40
N TYR A 28 9.81 -15.26 5.23
CA TYR A 28 10.35 -14.95 6.56
C TYR A 28 9.34 -14.93 7.70
N ALA A 29 8.06 -15.25 7.49
CA ALA A 29 7.05 -15.19 8.57
C ALA A 29 7.43 -16.03 9.80
N ASP A 30 8.07 -17.19 9.60
CA ASP A 30 8.48 -18.11 10.68
C ASP A 30 9.89 -17.84 11.24
N THR A 31 10.50 -16.70 10.93
CA THR A 31 11.82 -16.35 11.47
C THR A 31 11.75 -16.11 12.99
N ASP A 32 12.82 -16.43 13.73
CA ASP A 32 12.99 -16.01 15.13
C ASP A 32 13.76 -14.69 15.29
N ILE A 33 14.15 -14.06 14.18
CA ILE A 33 14.92 -12.82 14.18
C ILE A 33 13.97 -11.62 14.28
N ASP A 34 13.92 -10.98 15.45
CA ASP A 34 13.02 -9.86 15.74
C ASP A 34 13.10 -8.70 14.74
N VAL A 35 14.30 -8.36 14.25
CA VAL A 35 14.45 -7.28 13.27
C VAL A 35 13.75 -7.59 11.94
N ILE A 36 13.71 -8.87 11.55
CA ILE A 36 13.00 -9.29 10.33
C ILE A 36 11.48 -9.24 10.57
N LYS A 37 11.00 -9.72 11.73
CA LYS A 37 9.57 -9.58 12.10
C LYS A 37 9.10 -8.13 12.05
N LYS A 38 9.89 -7.21 12.62
CA LYS A 38 9.60 -5.76 12.56
C LYS A 38 9.59 -5.23 11.14
N GLY A 39 10.48 -5.71 10.27
CA GLY A 39 10.49 -5.37 8.84
C GLY A 39 9.18 -5.75 8.15
N ILE A 40 8.69 -6.98 8.35
CA ILE A 40 7.43 -7.46 7.75
C ILE A 40 6.23 -6.63 8.26
N ILE A 41 6.19 -6.32 9.56
CA ILE A 41 5.16 -5.45 10.15
C ILE A 41 5.20 -4.05 9.50
N GLN A 42 6.39 -3.48 9.32
CA GLN A 42 6.53 -2.19 8.65
C GLN A 42 6.04 -2.21 7.20
N SER A 43 6.35 -3.28 6.45
CA SER A 43 5.84 -3.49 5.09
C SER A 43 4.31 -3.61 5.06
N PHE A 44 3.72 -4.25 6.07
CA PHE A 44 2.27 -4.29 6.24
C PHE A 44 1.68 -2.89 6.46
N GLU A 45 2.23 -2.10 7.38
CA GLU A 45 1.78 -0.74 7.67
C GLU A 45 1.84 0.17 6.42
N ILE A 46 2.94 0.10 5.66
CA ILE A 46 3.11 0.84 4.39
C ILE A 46 2.05 0.42 3.38
N THR A 47 1.84 -0.89 3.23
CA THR A 47 0.86 -1.45 2.29
C THR A 47 -0.56 -1.02 2.65
N HIS A 48 -0.91 -1.04 3.94
CA HIS A 48 -2.19 -0.60 4.44
C HIS A 48 -2.42 0.91 4.21
N GLU A 49 -1.43 1.74 4.52
CA GLU A 49 -1.49 3.18 4.31
C GLU A 49 -1.65 3.54 2.82
N LEU A 50 -1.00 2.79 1.92
CA LEU A 50 -1.18 2.94 0.47
C LEU A 50 -2.60 2.56 0.03
N ALA A 51 -3.17 1.49 0.60
CA ALA A 51 -4.56 1.08 0.32
C ALA A 51 -5.55 2.18 0.74
N TRP A 52 -5.39 2.72 1.94
CA TRP A 52 -6.21 3.82 2.46
C TRP A 52 -6.17 5.03 1.54
N LYS A 53 -4.96 5.52 1.22
CA LYS A 53 -4.79 6.67 0.32
C LYS A 53 -5.30 6.40 -1.10
N LEU A 54 -5.22 5.16 -1.59
CA LEU A 54 -5.78 4.76 -2.87
C LEU A 54 -7.29 4.88 -2.88
N MET A 55 -7.96 4.37 -1.85
CA MET A 55 -9.41 4.51 -1.70
C MET A 55 -9.82 5.98 -1.68
N GLN A 56 -9.11 6.82 -0.91
CA GLN A 56 -9.35 8.26 -0.88
C GLN A 56 -9.19 8.92 -2.26
N ASP A 57 -8.14 8.56 -3.01
CA ASP A 57 -7.88 9.14 -4.34
C ASP A 57 -8.91 8.66 -5.39
N ILE A 58 -9.43 7.42 -5.29
CA ILE A 58 -10.51 6.91 -6.14
C ILE A 58 -11.81 7.67 -5.87
N LEU A 59 -12.21 7.76 -4.60
CA LEU A 59 -13.43 8.47 -4.20
C LEU A 59 -13.41 9.95 -4.62
N LYS A 60 -12.28 10.64 -4.44
CA LYS A 60 -12.09 12.02 -4.95
C LYS A 60 -12.23 12.12 -6.46
N TRP A 61 -11.78 11.11 -7.18
CA TRP A 61 -11.88 11.07 -8.64
C TRP A 61 -13.31 10.81 -9.12
N GLU A 62 -14.11 10.05 -8.35
CA GLU A 62 -15.52 9.77 -8.62
C GLU A 62 -16.46 10.92 -8.23
N GLY A 63 -15.97 11.92 -7.49
CA GLY A 63 -16.72 13.14 -7.13
C GLY A 63 -17.00 13.32 -5.64
N GLU A 64 -16.55 12.38 -4.80
CA GLU A 64 -16.69 12.46 -3.35
C GLU A 64 -15.59 13.35 -2.75
N VAL A 65 -15.96 14.57 -2.35
CA VAL A 65 -15.00 15.59 -1.89
C VAL A 65 -14.85 15.65 -0.36
N ASP A 66 -15.74 15.02 0.40
CA ASP A 66 -15.81 15.12 1.87
C ASP A 66 -15.29 13.86 2.56
N ILE A 67 -14.07 13.47 2.20
CA ILE A 67 -13.40 12.30 2.79
C ILE A 67 -12.58 12.79 3.98
N TYR A 68 -13.06 12.51 5.20
CA TYR A 68 -12.38 12.90 6.44
C TYR A 68 -10.95 12.33 6.50
N VAL A 69 -10.01 13.20 6.90
CA VAL A 69 -8.58 12.93 7.11
C VAL A 69 -8.34 12.59 8.57
#